data_AF-A0A1Y4RDN0-F1
#
_entry.id   AF-A0A1Y4RDN0-F1
#
_cell.length_a   1.000
_cell.length_b   1.000
_cell.length_c   1.000
_cell.angle_alpha   90.00
_cell.angle_beta   90.00
_cell.angle_gamma   90.00
#
_symmetry.space_group_name_H-M   'P 1'
#
loop_
_entity.id
_entity.type
_entity.pdbx_description
1 polymer ?
#
loop_
_entity_poly.entity_id
_entity_poly.type
_entity_poly.pdbx_seq_one_letter_code
_entity_poly.pdbx_strand_id
1 'polypeptide(L)'
;MFVLALVMRVLPVFIQKQQLDTFATELVREAEVSGRVGSETSRRAAILSEQTGLQPDIEWSKSGRIQLNDEITVTLTLETNIGLFGDFASFPITLQAQAGGKSEVYWK
;
A
#
# COMPACT_ATOMS: atom_id res chain seq x y z
N MET A 1 8.76 -20.05 -27.26
CA MET A 1 8.64 -19.89 -25.79
C MET A 1 8.41 -18.42 -25.40
N PHE A 2 7.43 -17.74 -26.01
CA PHE A 2 7.16 -16.31 -25.73
C PHE A 2 6.26 -16.09 -24.51
N VAL A 3 5.30 -17.00 -24.28
CA VAL A 3 4.36 -16.90 -23.15
C VAL A 3 5.11 -17.01 -21.81
N LEU A 4 6.02 -17.96 -21.68
CA LEU A 4 6.85 -18.11 -20.47
C LEU A 4 7.73 -16.88 -20.21
N ALA A 5 8.32 -16.31 -21.25
CA ALA A 5 9.11 -15.08 -21.13
C ALA A 5 8.26 -13.91 -20.63
N LEU A 6 7.03 -13.75 -21.14
CA LEU A 6 6.10 -12.71 -20.70
C LEU A 6 5.68 -12.90 -19.23
N VAL A 7 5.34 -14.13 -18.83
CA VAL A 7 4.93 -14.46 -17.46
C VAL A 7 6.03 -14.11 -16.45
N MET A 8 7.29 -14.45 -16.75
CA MET A 8 8.44 -14.11 -15.89
C MET A 8 8.63 -12.59 -15.71
N ARG A 9 8.10 -11.76 -16.61
CA ARG A 9 8.16 -10.29 -16.51
C ARG A 9 6.98 -9.69 -15.75
N VAL A 10 5.78 -10.26 -15.89
CA VAL A 10 4.56 -9.74 -15.27
C VAL A 10 4.42 -10.21 -13.81
N LEU A 11 4.85 -11.43 -13.50
CA LEU A 11 4.71 -12.00 -12.15
C LEU A 11 5.31 -11.13 -11.03
N PRO A 12 6.54 -10.57 -11.15
CA PRO A 12 7.10 -9.72 -10.10
C PRO A 12 6.25 -8.48 -9.82
N VAL A 13 5.72 -7.85 -10.87
CA VAL A 13 4.84 -6.68 -10.75
C VAL A 13 3.52 -7.05 -10.06
N PHE A 14 2.96 -8.21 -10.40
CA PHE A 14 1.75 -8.71 -9.75
C PHE A 14 1.99 -8.98 -8.25
N ILE A 15 3.14 -9.55 -7.88
CA ILE A 15 3.52 -9.75 -6.49
C ILE A 15 3.67 -8.42 -5.75
N GLN A 16 4.33 -7.43 -6.36
CA GLN A 16 4.44 -6.07 -5.79
C GLN A 16 3.05 -5.46 -5.56
N LYS A 17 2.13 -5.60 -6.52
CA LYS A 17 0.75 -5.14 -6.37
C LYS A 17 0.06 -5.84 -5.19
N GLN A 18 0.17 -7.16 -5.08
CA GLN A 18 -0.45 -7.92 -3.99
C GLN A 18 0.12 -7.51 -2.61
N GLN A 19 1.43 -7.28 -2.54
CA GLN A 19 2.08 -6.75 -1.34
C GLN A 19 1.59 -5.33 -1.02
N LEU A 20 1.41 -4.48 -2.03
CA LEU A 20 0.88 -3.12 -1.88
C LEU A 20 -0.57 -3.11 -1.35
N ASP A 21 -1.43 -4.02 -1.84
CA ASP A 21 -2.79 -4.18 -1.30
C ASP A 21 -2.78 -4.62 0.17
N THR A 22 -1.88 -5.55 0.49
CA THR A 22 -1.73 -6.07 1.85
C THR A 22 -1.23 -4.96 2.78
N PHE A 23 -0.26 -4.16 2.30
CA PHE A 23 0.21 -2.97 3.00
C PHE A 23 -0.95 -2.03 3.31
N ALA A 24 -1.74 -1.63 2.30
CA ALA A 24 -2.87 -0.71 2.51
C ALA A 24 -3.84 -1.24 3.57
N THR A 25 -4.19 -2.53 3.49
CA THR A 25 -5.11 -3.20 4.42
C THR A 25 -4.57 -3.18 5.86
N GLU A 26 -3.32 -3.61 6.04
CA GLU A 26 -2.66 -3.66 7.35
C GLU A 26 -2.46 -2.27 7.97
N LEU A 27 -2.20 -1.27 7.13
CA LEU A 27 -2.00 0.10 7.57
C LEU A 27 -3.33 0.73 8.03
N VAL A 28 -4.42 0.51 7.30
CA VAL A 28 -5.76 0.92 7.73
C VAL A 28 -6.15 0.21 9.02
N ARG A 29 -5.87 -1.09 9.14
CA ARG A 29 -6.16 -1.83 10.37
C ARG A 29 -5.51 -1.22 11.60
N GLU A 30 -4.27 -0.75 11.48
CA GLU A 30 -3.59 -0.01 12.55
C GLU A 30 -4.32 1.30 12.90
N ALA A 31 -4.79 2.04 11.90
CA ALA A 31 -5.56 3.27 12.11
C ALA A 31 -6.91 3.01 12.80
N GLU A 32 -7.58 1.91 12.46
CA GLU A 32 -8.84 1.51 13.09
C GLU A 32 -8.67 1.24 14.58
N VAL A 33 -7.68 0.40 14.92
CA VAL A 33 -7.41 -0.08 16.29
C VAL A 33 -6.80 1.02 17.17
N SER A 34 -5.90 1.83 16.62
CA SER A 34 -5.34 2.97 17.36
C SER A 34 -6.29 4.17 17.43
N GLY A 35 -7.29 4.20 16.54
CA GLY A 35 -8.25 5.29 16.41
C GLY A 35 -7.65 6.60 15.97
N ARG A 36 -6.53 6.55 15.23
CA ARG A 36 -5.88 7.75 14.72
C ARG A 36 -4.95 7.47 13.54
N VAL A 37 -4.69 8.51 12.75
CA VAL A 37 -3.50 8.58 11.89
C VAL A 37 -2.47 9.46 12.57
N GLY A 38 -1.31 8.89 12.88
CA GLY A 38 -0.24 9.53 13.62
C GLY A 38 0.98 8.64 13.75
N SER A 39 1.63 8.65 14.92
CA SER A 39 2.91 7.94 15.11
C SER A 39 2.81 6.42 14.99
N GLU A 40 1.67 5.83 15.35
CA GLU A 40 1.39 4.39 15.30
C GLU A 40 1.30 3.95 13.85
N THR A 41 0.47 4.63 13.05
CA THR A 41 0.37 4.37 11.61
C THR A 41 1.67 4.67 10.88
N SER A 42 2.42 5.73 11.24
CA SER A 42 3.75 6.00 10.67
C SER A 42 4.76 4.91 11.01
N ARG A 43 4.76 4.41 12.26
CA ARG A 43 5.61 3.29 12.67
C ARG A 43 5.23 2.01 11.93
N ARG A 44 3.93 1.71 11.82
CA ARG A 44 3.43 0.54 11.07
C ARG A 44 3.83 0.63 9.60
N ALA A 45 3.70 1.79 8.98
CA ALA A 45 4.14 2.02 7.61
C ALA A 45 5.64 1.75 7.43
N ALA A 46 6.49 2.21 8.37
CA ALA A 46 7.93 1.93 8.32
C ALA A 46 8.23 0.42 8.39
N ILE A 47 7.57 -0.30 9.30
CA ILE A 47 7.71 -1.76 9.43
C ILE A 47 7.25 -2.49 8.16
N LEU A 48 6.09 -2.11 7.60
CA LEU A 48 5.57 -2.71 6.38
C LEU A 48 6.47 -2.40 5.17
N SER A 49 7.07 -1.21 5.11
CA SER A 49 8.04 -0.84 4.08
C SER A 49 9.30 -1.70 4.15
N GLU A 50 9.82 -1.95 5.36
CA GLU A 50 10.97 -2.83 5.57
C GLU A 50 10.66 -4.29 5.22
N GLN A 51 9.47 -4.79 5.58
CA GLN A 51 9.05 -6.17 5.32
C GLN A 51 8.79 -6.45 3.84
N THR A 52 8.20 -5.49 3.13
CA THR A 52 7.82 -5.66 1.71
C THR A 52 8.90 -5.17 0.76
N GLY A 53 9.80 -4.30 1.22
CA GLY A 53 10.74 -3.56 0.37
C GLY A 53 10.08 -2.45 -0.46
N LEU A 54 8.79 -2.20 -0.27
CA LEU A 54 8.04 -1.16 -1.01
C LEU A 54 8.11 0.18 -0.27
N GLN A 55 8.21 1.27 -1.03
CA GLN A 55 8.18 2.64 -0.51
C GLN A 55 7.11 3.44 -1.25
N PRO A 56 5.81 3.14 -1.03
CA PRO A 56 4.74 3.87 -1.67
C PRO A 56 4.54 5.25 -1.04
N ASP A 57 4.02 6.18 -1.84
CA ASP A 57 3.42 7.42 -1.34
C ASP A 57 2.12 7.08 -0.62
N ILE A 58 1.96 7.60 0.60
CA ILE A 58 0.85 7.28 1.50
C ILE A 58 -0.04 8.50 1.67
N GLU A 59 -1.26 8.42 1.18
CA GLU A 59 -2.27 9.46 1.34
C GLU A 59 -3.44 8.97 2.18
N TRP A 60 -3.84 9.76 3.16
CA TRP A 60 -4.97 9.46 4.03
C TRP A 60 -6.13 10.41 3.74
N SER A 61 -7.36 9.89 3.82
CA SER A 61 -8.56 10.72 3.73
C SER A 61 -8.73 11.67 4.92
N LYS A 62 -8.15 11.33 6.08
CA LYS A 62 -8.20 12.09 7.33
C LYS A 62 -6.90 11.89 8.12
N SER A 63 -6.57 12.83 8.98
CA SER A 63 -5.40 12.74 9.87
C SER A 63 -5.76 13.05 11.33
N GLY A 64 -4.90 12.65 12.27
CA GLY A 64 -5.13 12.86 13.69
C GLY A 64 -6.10 11.84 14.29
N ARG A 65 -6.82 12.24 15.36
CA ARG A 65 -7.77 11.37 16.07
C ARG A 65 -9.01 11.13 15.20
N ILE A 66 -9.46 9.88 15.16
CA ILE A 66 -10.63 9.44 14.40
C ILE A 66 -11.63 8.91 15.42
N GLN A 67 -12.86 9.43 15.40
CA GLN A 67 -13.89 9.02 16.35
C GLN A 67 -14.45 7.63 16.01
N LEU A 68 -14.96 6.92 17.01
CA LEU A 68 -15.63 5.65 16.85
C LEU A 68 -16.65 5.69 15.70
N ASN A 69 -16.59 4.69 14.82
CA ASN A 69 -17.40 4.54 13.60
C ASN A 69 -17.14 5.56 12.48
N ASP A 70 -16.23 6.53 12.66
CA ASP A 70 -15.83 7.40 11.56
C ASP A 70 -14.99 6.62 10.54
N GLU A 71 -15.31 6.86 9.27
CA GLU A 71 -14.62 6.24 8.14
C GLU A 71 -13.26 6.90 7.89
N ILE A 72 -12.29 6.05 7.58
CA ILE A 72 -10.98 6.43 7.11
C ILE A 72 -10.55 5.54 5.93
N THR A 73 -9.86 6.15 4.97
CA THR A 73 -9.31 5.47 3.79
C THR A 73 -7.85 5.84 3.63
N VAL A 74 -7.02 4.86 3.26
CA VAL A 74 -5.66 5.08 2.80
C VAL A 74 -5.56 4.76 1.32
N THR A 75 -4.79 5.56 0.60
CA THR A 75 -4.40 5.31 -0.78
C THR A 75 -2.88 5.25 -0.84
N LEU A 76 -2.36 4.13 -1.35
CA LEU A 76 -0.94 3.90 -1.57
C LEU A 76 -0.65 3.97 -3.07
N THR A 77 0.34 4.76 -3.44
CA THR A 77 0.77 4.91 -4.84
C THR A 77 2.24 4.51 -4.95
N LEU A 78 2.56 3.61 -5.88
CA LEU A 78 3.92 3.12 -6.10
C LEU A 78 4.27 3.20 -7.58
N GLU A 79 5.33 3.95 -7.90
CA GLU A 79 5.92 3.93 -9.23
C GLU A 79 6.88 2.74 -9.37
N THR A 80 6.67 1.92 -10.40
CA THR A 80 7.53 0.78 -10.70
C THR A 80 7.73 0.64 -12.20
N ASN A 81 8.76 -0.09 -12.61
CA ASN A 81 9.08 -0.29 -14.02
C ASN A 81 8.80 -1.74 -14.43
N ILE A 82 8.08 -1.94 -15.55
CA ILE A 82 7.97 -3.25 -16.17
C ILE A 82 9.02 -3.37 -17.28
N GLY A 83 9.95 -4.32 -17.16
CA GLY A 83 10.87 -4.67 -18.24
C GLY A 83 10.28 -5.72 -19.17
N LEU A 84 9.94 -5.38 -20.41
CA LEU A 84 9.27 -6.29 -21.36
C LEU A 84 10.25 -6.98 -22.34
N PHE A 85 11.45 -6.43 -22.60
CA PHE A 85 12.42 -6.97 -23.58
C PHE A 85 13.89 -6.80 -23.12
N GLY A 86 14.29 -7.45 -22.02
CA GLY A 86 15.63 -7.19 -21.44
C GLY A 86 15.75 -5.74 -20.97
N ASP A 87 16.98 -5.23 -20.81
CA ASP A 87 17.24 -3.82 -20.45
C ASP A 87 16.84 -2.82 -21.56
N PHE A 88 16.33 -3.29 -22.70
CA PHE A 88 16.05 -2.47 -23.87
C PHE A 88 14.67 -1.78 -23.88
N ALA A 89 13.74 -2.18 -23.01
CA ALA A 89 12.44 -1.53 -22.89
C ALA A 89 11.86 -1.70 -21.48
N SER A 90 12.09 -0.70 -20.62
CA SER A 90 11.35 -0.49 -19.38
C SER A 90 10.26 0.56 -19.60
N PHE A 91 9.07 0.29 -19.10
CA PHE A 91 7.97 1.24 -19.10
C PHE A 91 7.59 1.55 -17.65
N PRO A 92 7.53 2.84 -17.27
CA PRO A 92 7.04 3.23 -15.96
C PRO A 92 5.55 2.93 -15.89
N ILE A 93 5.13 2.35 -14.77
CA ILE A 93 3.74 2.12 -14.43
C ILE A 93 3.50 2.58 -12.99
N THR A 94 2.26 2.92 -12.70
CA THR A 94 1.81 3.27 -11.36
C THR A 94 0.96 2.12 -10.83
N LEU A 95 1.36 1.55 -9.71
CA LEU A 95 0.54 0.64 -8.91
C LEU A 95 -0.18 1.46 -7.84
N GLN A 96 -1.47 1.19 -7.67
CA GLN A 96 -2.28 1.84 -6.67
C GLN A 96 -3.00 0.78 -5.82
N ALA A 97 -2.99 0.97 -4.51
CA ALA A 97 -3.80 0.21 -3.58
C ALA A 97 -4.62 1.17 -2.72
N GLN A 98 -5.84 0.76 -2.40
CA GLN A 98 -6.73 1.53 -1.53
C GLN A 98 -7.37 0.58 -0.53
N ALA A 99 -7.41 1.00 0.73
CA ALA A 99 -8.12 0.30 1.78
C ALA A 99 -8.93 1.30 2.61
N GLY A 100 -10.11 0.89 3.07
CA GLY A 100 -11.01 1.68 3.88
C GLY A 100 -11.43 0.92 5.13
N GLY A 101 -11.71 1.66 6.19
CA GLY A 101 -12.00 1.12 7.52
C GLY A 101 -12.77 2.10 8.40
N LYS A 102 -13.18 1.64 9.58
CA LYS A 102 -13.86 2.45 10.59
C LYS A 102 -13.12 2.39 11.92
N SER A 103 -12.98 3.53 12.59
CA SER A 103 -12.30 3.54 13.88
C SER A 103 -13.07 2.76 14.94
N GLU A 104 -12.33 2.02 15.78
CA GLU A 104 -12.83 1.25 16.91
C GLU A 104 -12.69 1.99 18.25
N VAL A 105 -12.15 3.21 18.26
CA VAL A 105 -11.78 3.93 19.49
C VAL A 105 -12.70 5.11 19.73
N TYR A 106 -13.23 5.19 20.94
CA TYR A 106 -13.98 6.36 21.40
C TYR A 106 -13.05 7.42 22.01
N TRP A 107 -13.08 8.63 21.46
CA TRP A 107 -12.41 9.81 22.04
C TRP A 107 -13.44 10.64 22.82
N LYS A 108 -13.11 10.95 24.09
CA LYS A 108 -13.92 11.82 24.97
C LYS A 108 -13.69 13.30 24.70
#